data_AF-A0A4Y2EP87-F1
#
_entry.id   AF-A0A4Y2EP87-F1
#
_cell.length_a   1.000
_cell.length_b   1.000
_cell.length_c   1.000
_cell.angle_alpha   90.00
_cell.angle_beta   90.00
_cell.angle_gamma   90.00
#
_symmetry.space_group_name_H-M   'P 1'
#
loop_
_entity.id
_entity.type
_entity.pdbx_description
1 polymer ?
#
loop_
_entity_poly.entity_id
_entity_poly.type
_entity_poly.pdbx_seq_one_letter_code
_entity_poly.pdbx_strand_id
1 'polypeptide(L)'
;MFCLFSTNTAVNGSRDISERLHQFFSAFTSEIYGIYLALLKIMFMRRNKYIVHTDSKRAINALKALTISCHPFVTKCAELSNYLIEKYVDIAFWWIPGHCVIKGNERADHAAKSAFLMKENFVPLVDAQRAAQNLIIDSWKDIWEQQTSNKLHVFHICIKPLKLAGLIRIKEVMLPRLRIGRTYYLLCSEPPAVWLQCQSILKVKHV
;
A
#
# COMPACT_ATOMS: atom_id res chain seq x y z
N MET A 1 -5.05 -5.14 13.10
CA MET A 1 -3.62 -5.04 12.80
C MET A 1 -3.11 -3.69 13.26
N PHE A 2 -2.60 -3.44 14.48
CA PHE A 2 -2.31 -4.24 15.69
C PHE A 2 -2.02 -3.34 16.91
N CYS A 3 -2.20 -3.85 18.14
CA CYS A 3 -1.24 -3.74 19.25
C CYS A 3 -1.65 -4.63 20.45
N LEU A 4 -0.72 -5.43 20.99
CA LEU A 4 -0.87 -6.07 22.30
C LEU A 4 0.06 -5.46 23.32
N PHE A 5 -0.52 -5.31 24.51
CA PHE A 5 0.19 -5.27 25.78
C PHE A 5 0.58 -6.70 26.18
N SER A 6 1.88 -7.01 26.22
CA SER A 6 2.37 -8.10 27.06
C SER A 6 3.27 -7.51 28.14
N THR A 7 2.69 -7.25 29.30
CA THR A 7 3.49 -7.30 30.55
C THR A 7 3.49 -8.76 30.99
N ASN A 8 4.60 -9.27 31.52
CA ASN A 8 4.82 -10.66 32.01
C ASN A 8 3.89 -11.17 33.13
N THR A 9 2.68 -10.65 33.22
CA THR A 9 1.58 -11.15 34.05
C THR A 9 0.32 -10.99 33.22
N ALA A 10 -0.44 -12.08 33.05
CA ALA A 10 -1.77 -12.06 32.48
C ALA A 10 -2.55 -10.83 32.98
N VAL A 11 -2.79 -9.85 32.11
CA VAL A 11 -3.69 -8.74 32.44
C VAL A 11 -5.10 -9.25 32.20
N ASN A 12 -5.56 -10.05 33.14
CA ASN A 12 -6.97 -10.28 33.39
C ASN A 12 -7.57 -8.90 33.71
N GLY A 13 -8.31 -8.30 32.76
CA GLY A 13 -9.21 -7.18 33.04
C GLY A 13 -9.01 -5.83 32.33
N SER A 14 -7.99 -5.61 31.50
CA SER A 14 -7.87 -4.32 30.76
C SER A 14 -8.64 -4.38 29.43
N ARG A 15 -9.67 -3.52 29.26
CA ARG A 15 -10.38 -3.33 27.97
C ARG A 15 -9.40 -3.07 26.84
N ASP A 16 -9.56 -3.78 25.73
CA ASP A 16 -8.83 -3.55 24.49
C ASP A 16 -9.17 -2.15 23.96
N ILE A 17 -8.18 -1.50 23.34
CA ILE A 17 -8.37 -0.20 22.68
C ILE A 17 -8.28 -0.42 21.18
N SER A 18 -9.32 0.01 20.47
CA SER A 18 -9.44 -0.11 19.04
C SER A 18 -10.24 1.05 18.50
N GLU A 19 -9.81 1.62 17.38
CA GLU A 19 -10.49 2.72 16.71
C GLU A 19 -10.65 2.39 15.22
N ARG A 20 -11.78 2.79 14.66
CA ARG A 20 -12.03 2.71 13.23
C ARG A 20 -11.14 3.72 12.54
N LEU A 21 -10.41 3.27 11.53
CA LEU A 21 -9.49 4.12 10.77
C LEU A 21 -10.15 4.64 9.51
N HIS A 22 -9.63 5.75 8.99
CA HIS A 22 -10.07 6.27 7.71
C HIS A 22 -9.77 5.26 6.58
N GLN A 23 -10.69 5.10 5.63
CA GLN A 23 -10.59 4.13 4.54
C GLN A 23 -9.36 4.30 3.62
N PHE A 24 -8.72 5.47 3.66
CA PHE A 24 -7.53 5.78 2.85
C PHE A 24 -6.23 5.50 3.58
N PHE A 25 -6.28 5.06 4.84
CA PHE A 25 -5.07 4.66 5.55
C PHE A 25 -4.43 3.48 4.84
N SER A 26 -3.14 3.60 4.60
CA SER A 26 -2.36 2.46 4.16
C SER A 26 -2.13 1.49 5.29
N ALA A 27 -1.82 0.23 4.96
CA ALA A 27 -1.41 -0.76 5.95
C ALA A 27 -0.27 -0.22 6.84
N PHE A 28 0.71 0.49 6.28
CA PHE A 28 1.77 1.11 7.06
C PHE A 28 1.25 2.15 8.09
N THR A 29 0.34 3.02 7.66
CA THR A 29 -0.26 4.04 8.54
C THR A 29 -1.12 3.40 9.63
N SER A 30 -1.90 2.37 9.28
CA SER A 30 -2.70 1.60 10.26
C SER A 30 -1.82 0.96 11.33
N GLU A 31 -0.68 0.39 10.95
CA GLU A 31 0.27 -0.22 11.89
C GLU A 31 0.91 0.81 12.82
N ILE A 32 1.37 1.95 12.28
CA ILE A 32 1.91 3.05 13.08
C ILE A 32 0.83 3.61 14.02
N TYR A 33 -0.39 3.76 13.55
CA TYR A 33 -1.50 4.24 14.37
C TYR A 33 -1.86 3.26 15.49
N GLY A 34 -1.78 1.96 15.23
CA GLY A 34 -1.92 0.93 16.28
C GLY A 34 -0.87 1.08 17.38
N ILE A 35 0.38 1.36 17.01
CA ILE A 35 1.45 1.69 17.97
C ILE A 35 1.12 2.97 18.75
N TYR A 36 0.63 4.02 18.07
CA TYR A 36 0.22 5.26 18.72
C TYR A 36 -0.86 5.03 19.78
N LEU A 37 -1.88 4.22 19.49
CA LEU A 37 -2.93 3.85 20.46
C LEU A 37 -2.36 3.10 21.67
N ALA A 38 -1.38 2.22 21.46
CA ALA A 38 -0.72 1.52 22.56
C ALA A 38 0.06 2.50 23.44
N LEU A 39 0.82 3.43 22.84
CA LEU A 39 1.53 4.45 23.60
C LEU A 39 0.58 5.35 24.41
N LEU A 40 -0.55 5.77 23.82
CA LEU A 40 -1.59 6.53 24.53
C LEU A 40 -2.13 5.74 25.73
N LYS A 41 -2.33 4.43 25.57
CA LYS A 41 -2.77 3.59 26.67
C LYS A 41 -1.70 3.44 27.75
N ILE A 42 -0.43 3.30 27.38
CA ILE A 42 0.70 3.27 28.32
C ILE A 42 0.72 4.50 29.24
N MET A 43 0.39 5.69 28.72
CA MET A 43 0.33 6.92 29.53
C MET A 43 -0.57 6.82 30.77
N PHE A 44 -1.65 6.04 30.69
CA PHE A 44 -2.62 5.90 31.78
C PHE A 44 -2.38 4.66 32.65
N MET A 45 -1.33 3.89 32.37
CA MET A 45 -1.03 2.65 33.07
C MET A 45 0.01 2.90 34.18
N ARG A 46 -0.08 2.15 35.29
CA ARG A 46 0.73 2.40 36.49
C ARG A 46 2.15 1.83 36.45
N ARG A 47 2.47 0.98 35.47
CA ARG A 47 3.81 0.38 35.36
C ARG A 47 4.76 1.33 34.63
N ASN A 48 6.06 1.06 34.77
CA ASN A 48 7.14 1.84 34.18
C ASN A 48 7.96 1.06 33.15
N LYS A 49 7.58 -0.18 32.82
CA LYS A 49 8.25 -1.00 31.80
C LYS A 49 7.23 -1.68 30.91
N TYR A 50 7.36 -1.49 29.61
CA TYR A 50 6.44 -2.04 28.61
C TYR A 50 7.18 -2.57 27.39
N ILE A 51 6.64 -3.64 26.83
CA ILE A 51 7.02 -4.14 25.51
C ILE A 51 5.80 -4.04 24.61
N VAL A 52 5.95 -3.32 23.50
CA VAL A 52 4.93 -3.16 22.46
C VAL A 52 5.26 -4.13 21.34
N HIS A 53 4.36 -5.09 21.10
CA HIS A 53 4.50 -6.06 20.02
C HIS A 53 3.77 -5.58 18.75
N THR A 54 4.45 -5.66 17.61
CA THR A 54 3.89 -5.38 16.28
C THR A 54 4.45 -6.37 15.27
N ASP A 55 3.66 -6.79 14.30
CA ASP A 55 4.16 -7.60 13.19
C ASP A 55 4.67 -6.77 12.00
N SER A 56 4.56 -5.44 12.11
CA SER A 56 5.03 -4.51 11.10
C SER A 56 6.48 -4.13 11.36
N LYS A 57 7.40 -4.91 10.79
CA LYS A 57 8.84 -4.58 10.79
C LYS A 57 9.09 -3.19 10.19
N ARG A 58 8.28 -2.79 9.20
CA ARG A 58 8.34 -1.46 8.57
C ARG A 58 8.00 -0.35 9.57
N ALA A 59 6.99 -0.56 10.42
CA ALA A 59 6.62 0.40 11.45
C ALA A 59 7.76 0.60 12.46
N ILE A 60 8.37 -0.48 12.95
CA ILE A 60 9.53 -0.42 13.86
C ILE A 60 10.69 0.33 13.22
N ASN A 61 11.01 0.03 11.96
CA ASN A 61 12.10 0.70 11.26
C ASN A 61 11.83 2.21 11.10
N ALA A 62 10.59 2.60 10.82
CA ALA A 62 10.21 4.01 10.74
C ALA A 62 10.38 4.74 12.09
N LEU A 63 10.01 4.08 13.19
CA LEU A 63 10.22 4.60 14.56
C LEU A 63 11.69 4.63 14.99
N LYS A 64 12.58 3.88 14.35
CA LYS A 64 14.03 3.97 14.58
C LYS A 64 14.67 5.08 13.74
N ALA A 65 14.17 5.30 12.53
CA ALA A 65 14.66 6.30 11.58
C ALA A 65 14.04 7.70 11.81
N LEU A 66 13.88 8.09 13.08
CA LEU A 66 13.18 9.30 13.53
C LEU A 66 13.62 10.59 12.83
N THR A 67 14.88 10.66 12.42
CA THR A 67 15.49 11.81 11.74
C THR A 67 15.08 11.97 10.27
N ILE A 68 14.36 11.02 9.66
CA ILE A 68 14.11 11.00 8.20
C ILE A 68 12.62 10.96 7.84
N SER A 69 11.74 10.57 8.78
CA SER A 69 10.32 10.33 8.47
C SER A 69 9.45 11.58 8.63
N CYS A 70 8.95 12.14 7.52
CA CYS A 70 7.93 13.20 7.50
C CYS A 70 6.49 12.69 7.76
N HIS A 71 6.33 11.44 8.20
CA HIS A 71 5.01 10.86 8.40
C HIS A 71 4.41 11.29 9.76
N PRO A 72 3.22 11.93 9.79
CA PRO A 72 2.71 12.62 10.98
C PRO A 72 2.49 11.69 12.18
N PHE A 73 2.01 10.45 11.95
CA PHE A 73 1.84 9.51 13.06
C PHE A 73 3.17 8.91 13.56
N VAL A 74 4.21 8.88 12.73
CA VAL A 74 5.56 8.47 13.20
C VAL A 74 6.08 9.56 14.14
N THR A 75 5.92 10.82 13.76
CA THR A 75 6.26 11.97 14.61
C THR A 75 5.46 11.96 15.91
N LYS A 76 4.13 11.77 15.87
CA LYS A 76 3.30 11.65 17.09
C LYS A 76 3.77 10.51 18.00
N CYS A 77 4.13 9.35 17.44
CA CYS A 77 4.67 8.24 18.23
C CYS A 77 6.02 8.60 18.87
N ALA A 78 6.88 9.31 18.15
CA ALA A 78 8.18 9.76 18.63
C ALA A 78 8.05 10.71 19.83
N GLU A 79 7.26 11.77 19.66
CA GLU A 79 6.98 12.76 20.68
C GLU A 79 6.41 12.10 21.93
N LEU A 80 5.45 11.20 21.74
CA LEU A 80 4.82 10.49 22.84
C LEU A 80 5.79 9.50 23.53
N SER A 81 6.66 8.85 22.77
CA SER A 81 7.70 7.98 23.34
C SER A 81 8.70 8.78 24.17
N ASN A 82 9.15 9.94 23.66
CA ASN A 82 10.04 10.85 24.40
C ASN A 82 9.38 11.34 25.68
N TYR A 83 8.11 11.77 25.61
CA TYR A 83 7.34 12.15 26.79
C TYR A 83 7.27 11.03 27.84
N LEU A 84 7.07 9.78 27.42
CA LEU A 84 7.02 8.62 28.33
C LEU A 84 8.39 8.33 28.95
N ILE A 85 9.48 8.47 28.18
CA ILE A 85 10.85 8.34 28.67
C ILE A 85 11.16 9.40 29.73
N GLU A 86 10.75 10.66 29.50
CA GLU A 86 10.86 11.76 30.47
C GLU A 86 10.09 11.48 31.78
N LYS A 87 9.04 10.64 31.71
CA LYS A 87 8.28 10.16 32.87
C LYS A 87 8.82 8.86 33.46
N TYR A 88 10.05 8.47 33.12
CA TYR A 88 10.73 7.26 33.59
C TYR A 88 10.00 5.96 33.20
N VAL A 89 9.30 5.98 32.06
CA VAL A 89 8.66 4.79 31.48
C VAL A 89 9.55 4.24 30.37
N ASP A 90 10.04 3.02 30.57
CA ASP A 90 10.85 2.26 29.62
C ASP A 90 9.94 1.50 28.65
N ILE A 91 10.16 1.70 27.35
CA ILE A 91 9.33 1.14 26.28
C ILE A 91 10.24 0.51 25.23
N ALA A 92 10.04 -0.79 25.01
CA ALA A 92 10.68 -1.53 23.93
C ALA A 92 9.67 -1.90 22.84
N PHE A 93 10.07 -1.77 21.57
CA PHE A 93 9.29 -2.25 20.43
C PHE A 93 9.85 -3.60 19.95
N TRP A 94 9.00 -4.62 19.90
CA TRP A 94 9.39 -5.96 19.48
C TRP A 94 8.62 -6.44 18.27
N TRP A 95 9.36 -6.88 17.24
CA TRP A 95 8.76 -7.46 16.05
C TRP A 95 8.34 -8.91 16.31
N ILE A 96 7.11 -9.24 15.92
CA ILE A 96 6.60 -10.62 15.91
C ILE A 96 6.22 -11.03 14.49
N PRO A 97 6.31 -12.32 14.12
CA PRO A 97 5.85 -12.75 12.81
C PRO A 97 4.32 -12.63 12.72
N GLY A 98 3.84 -12.11 11.59
CA GLY A 98 2.41 -12.04 11.29
C GLY A 98 1.81 -13.43 11.08
N HIS A 99 0.53 -13.60 11.39
CA HIS A 99 -0.24 -14.83 11.14
C HIS A 99 0.24 -16.12 11.82
N CYS A 100 1.03 -16.03 12.90
CA CYS A 100 1.55 -17.22 13.62
C CYS A 100 0.65 -17.75 14.75
N VAL A 101 -0.68 -17.53 14.71
CA VAL A 101 -1.64 -17.99 15.75
C VAL A 101 -1.23 -17.55 17.16
N ILE A 102 -0.57 -16.39 17.28
CA ILE A 102 -0.28 -15.79 18.58
C ILE A 102 -1.60 -15.22 19.09
N LYS A 103 -2.19 -15.84 20.12
CA LYS A 103 -3.54 -15.50 20.63
C LYS A 103 -3.78 -14.01 20.82
N GLY A 104 -2.81 -13.30 21.37
CA GLY A 104 -2.99 -11.88 21.56
C GLY A 104 -2.96 -11.09 20.23
N ASN A 105 -2.18 -11.55 19.24
CA ASN A 105 -2.09 -10.91 17.93
C ASN A 105 -3.45 -10.99 17.26
N GLU A 106 -4.03 -12.18 17.26
CA GLU A 106 -5.39 -12.43 16.79
C GLU A 106 -6.43 -11.58 17.53
N ARG A 107 -6.29 -11.41 18.85
CA ARG A 107 -7.17 -10.53 19.64
C ARG A 107 -7.07 -9.08 19.20
N ALA A 108 -5.86 -8.56 19.00
CA ALA A 108 -5.65 -7.20 18.51
C ALA A 108 -6.18 -7.01 17.08
N ASP A 109 -6.08 -8.02 16.23
CA ASP A 109 -6.69 -8.03 14.90
C ASP A 109 -8.20 -8.01 14.94
N HIS A 110 -8.77 -8.85 15.78
CA HIS A 110 -10.21 -8.91 15.97
C HIS A 110 -10.72 -7.56 16.48
N ALA A 111 -10.07 -6.98 17.50
CA ALA A 111 -10.45 -5.68 18.04
C ALA A 111 -10.39 -4.56 16.98
N ALA A 112 -9.33 -4.53 16.16
CA ALA A 112 -9.21 -3.55 15.08
C ALA A 112 -10.31 -3.70 14.02
N LYS A 113 -10.68 -4.95 13.65
CA LYS A 113 -11.75 -5.22 12.67
C LYS A 113 -13.14 -4.89 13.22
N SER A 114 -13.35 -5.07 14.51
CA SER A 114 -14.61 -4.80 15.20
C SER A 114 -14.74 -3.34 15.66
N ALA A 115 -13.75 -2.49 15.39
CA ALA A 115 -13.78 -1.10 15.78
C ALA A 115 -14.80 -0.31 14.96
N PHE A 116 -15.73 0.35 15.65
CA PHE A 116 -16.79 1.13 15.01
C PHE A 116 -16.53 2.65 15.07
N LEU A 117 -15.98 3.14 16.18
CA LEU A 117 -15.78 4.55 16.44
C LEU A 117 -14.47 5.05 15.82
N MET A 118 -14.55 6.07 14.97
CA MET A 118 -13.40 6.78 14.41
C MET A 118 -13.19 8.08 15.20
N LYS A 119 -12.02 8.27 15.81
CA LYS A 119 -11.67 9.55 16.46
C LYS A 119 -10.74 10.40 15.60
N GLU A 120 -9.83 9.77 14.89
CA GLU A 120 -8.87 10.46 14.02
C GLU A 120 -9.36 10.41 12.57
N ASN A 121 -9.85 11.55 12.07
CA ASN A 121 -10.33 11.68 10.69
C ASN A 121 -9.22 12.19 9.74
N PHE A 122 -8.06 12.55 10.29
CA PHE A 122 -6.95 13.09 9.51
C PHE A 122 -6.26 12.00 8.68
N VAL A 123 -6.15 12.24 7.37
CA VAL A 123 -5.43 11.35 6.44
C VAL A 123 -4.07 11.97 6.09
N PRO A 124 -2.94 11.27 6.33
CA PRO A 124 -1.63 11.75 5.92
C PRO A 124 -1.57 12.03 4.41
N LEU A 125 -0.87 13.09 4.01
CA LEU A 125 -0.78 13.50 2.60
C LEU A 125 -0.31 12.35 1.68
N VAL A 126 0.66 11.56 2.12
CA VAL A 126 1.18 10.40 1.37
C VAL A 126 0.09 9.36 1.10
N ASP A 127 -0.81 9.16 2.05
CA ASP A 127 -1.92 8.21 1.92
C ASP A 127 -3.04 8.80 1.05
N ALA A 128 -3.35 10.09 1.21
CA ALA A 128 -4.31 10.77 0.35
C ALA A 128 -3.85 10.79 -1.12
N GLN A 129 -2.56 11.07 -1.37
CA GLN A 129 -1.96 11.02 -2.70
C GLN A 129 -2.05 9.61 -3.30
N ARG A 130 -1.72 8.57 -2.52
CA ARG A 130 -1.85 7.19 -2.98
C ARG A 130 -3.30 6.83 -3.30
N ALA A 131 -4.25 7.23 -2.46
CA ALA A 131 -5.67 7.00 -2.68
C ALA A 131 -6.16 7.68 -3.98
N ALA A 132 -5.80 8.95 -4.19
CA ALA A 132 -6.12 9.68 -5.41
C ALA A 132 -5.52 9.01 -6.66
N GLN A 133 -4.25 8.59 -6.59
CA GLN A 133 -3.60 7.86 -7.68
C GLN A 133 -4.32 6.53 -7.99
N ASN A 134 -4.70 5.78 -6.97
CA ASN A 134 -5.44 4.53 -7.16
C ASN A 134 -6.81 4.78 -7.82
N LEU A 135 -7.56 5.80 -7.39
CA LEU A 135 -8.85 6.16 -7.99
C LEU A 135 -8.71 6.54 -9.48
N ILE A 136 -7.69 7.32 -9.82
CA ILE A 136 -7.38 7.64 -11.22
C ILE A 136 -7.05 6.36 -12.00
N ILE A 137 -6.17 5.51 -11.47
CA ILE A 137 -5.77 4.26 -12.13
C ILE A 137 -6.97 3.34 -12.34
N ASP A 138 -7.84 3.20 -11.35
CA ASP A 138 -9.02 2.35 -11.43
C ASP A 138 -10.03 2.92 -12.44
N SER A 139 -10.22 4.25 -12.47
CA SER A 139 -11.03 4.90 -13.52
C SER A 139 -10.47 4.64 -14.91
N TRP A 140 -9.14 4.68 -15.07
CA TRP A 140 -8.48 4.32 -16.33
C TRP A 140 -8.66 2.85 -16.70
N LYS A 141 -8.65 1.93 -15.73
CA LYS A 141 -8.95 0.51 -15.97
C LYS A 141 -10.38 0.33 -16.46
N ASP A 142 -11.35 0.98 -15.84
CA ASP A 142 -12.77 0.88 -16.23
C ASP A 142 -12.97 1.37 -17.67
N ILE A 143 -12.38 2.52 -18.02
CA ILE A 143 -12.42 3.05 -19.39
C ILE A 143 -11.75 2.09 -20.37
N TRP A 144 -10.63 1.47 -19.96
CA TRP A 144 -9.85 0.56 -20.78
C TRP A 144 -10.61 -0.74 -21.07
N GLU A 145 -11.23 -1.36 -20.05
CA GLU A 145 -12.00 -2.59 -20.19
C GLU A 145 -13.22 -2.42 -21.12
N GLN A 146 -13.76 -1.21 -21.21
CA GLN A 146 -14.87 -0.88 -22.12
C GLN A 146 -14.43 -0.64 -23.57
N GLN A 147 -13.13 -0.69 -23.90
CA GLN A 147 -12.64 -0.44 -25.25
C GLN A 147 -12.91 -1.63 -26.20
N THR A 148 -13.91 -1.53 -27.06
CA THR A 148 -14.25 -2.60 -28.03
C THR A 148 -13.54 -2.45 -29.37
N SER A 149 -13.19 -1.23 -29.78
CA SER A 149 -12.62 -0.91 -31.10
C SER A 149 -11.12 -0.63 -31.10
N ASN A 150 -10.50 -0.57 -29.91
CA ASN A 150 -9.08 -0.26 -29.78
C ASN A 150 -8.22 -1.48 -30.11
N LYS A 151 -7.41 -1.36 -31.17
CA LYS A 151 -6.47 -2.42 -31.59
C LYS A 151 -5.47 -2.80 -30.51
N LEU A 152 -5.09 -1.87 -29.62
CA LEU A 152 -4.22 -2.16 -28.48
C LEU A 152 -4.92 -2.98 -27.39
N HIS A 153 -6.21 -2.75 -27.18
CA HIS A 153 -7.00 -3.47 -26.18
C HIS A 153 -7.06 -4.97 -26.51
N VAL A 154 -7.12 -5.33 -27.80
CA VAL A 154 -7.06 -6.72 -28.28
C VAL A 154 -5.80 -7.46 -27.79
N PHE A 155 -4.66 -6.76 -27.65
CA PHE A 155 -3.39 -7.38 -27.24
C PHE A 155 -3.04 -7.14 -25.77
N HIS A 156 -3.64 -6.13 -25.14
CA HIS A 156 -3.40 -5.72 -23.76
C HIS A 156 -4.72 -5.55 -23.03
N ILE A 157 -5.41 -6.65 -22.77
CA ILE A 157 -6.72 -6.66 -22.10
C ILE A 157 -6.66 -6.13 -20.65
N CYS A 158 -5.48 -6.11 -20.02
CA CYS A 158 -5.31 -5.58 -18.66
C CYS A 158 -4.17 -4.57 -18.61
N ILE A 159 -4.38 -3.44 -17.91
CA ILE A 159 -3.36 -2.44 -17.60
C ILE A 159 -2.42 -3.01 -16.52
N LYS A 160 -1.66 -4.03 -16.87
CA LYS A 160 -0.49 -4.44 -16.10
C LYS A 160 0.74 -3.90 -16.83
N PRO A 161 1.69 -3.24 -16.15
CA PRO A 161 2.96 -2.93 -16.78
C PRO A 161 3.54 -4.24 -17.31
N LEU A 162 3.71 -4.29 -18.63
CA LEU A 162 4.35 -5.42 -19.29
C LEU A 162 5.78 -5.46 -18.73
N LYS A 163 6.05 -6.40 -17.82
CA LYS A 163 7.42 -6.61 -17.34
C LYS A 163 8.24 -7.22 -18.48
N LEU A 164 8.64 -6.44 -19.48
CA LEU A 164 9.76 -6.82 -20.35
C LEU A 164 11.05 -6.43 -19.63
N ALA A 165 11.36 -7.20 -18.60
CA ALA A 165 12.68 -7.14 -17.99
C ALA A 165 13.74 -7.34 -19.10
N GLY A 166 14.62 -6.35 -19.26
CA GLY A 166 15.79 -6.45 -20.14
C GLY A 166 15.65 -5.86 -21.55
N LEU A 167 14.57 -5.15 -21.89
CA LEU A 167 14.50 -4.41 -23.16
C LEU A 167 14.83 -2.93 -22.98
N ILE A 168 15.65 -2.40 -23.89
CA ILE A 168 15.87 -0.95 -24.03
C ILE A 168 14.53 -0.30 -24.40
N ARG A 169 14.21 0.87 -23.82
CA ARG A 169 12.98 1.66 -24.02
C ARG A 169 12.48 1.74 -25.48
N ILE A 170 13.39 1.73 -26.45
CA ILE A 170 13.07 1.71 -27.89
C ILE A 170 12.27 0.45 -28.28
N LYS A 171 12.66 -0.74 -27.77
CA LYS A 171 11.98 -2.01 -28.05
C LYS A 171 10.63 -2.12 -27.33
N GLU A 172 10.49 -1.53 -26.15
CA GLU A 172 9.21 -1.41 -25.44
C GLU A 172 8.20 -0.54 -26.18
N VAL A 173 8.66 0.44 -26.97
CA VAL A 173 7.80 1.28 -27.83
C VAL A 173 7.56 0.63 -29.19
N MET A 174 8.56 -0.04 -29.76
CA MET A 174 8.43 -0.73 -31.06
C MET A 174 7.46 -1.91 -31.02
N LEU A 175 7.52 -2.75 -29.98
CA LEU A 175 6.70 -3.96 -29.91
C LEU A 175 5.18 -3.68 -29.91
N PRO A 176 4.64 -2.74 -29.10
CA PRO A 176 3.24 -2.35 -29.20
C PRO A 176 2.90 -1.75 -30.59
N ARG A 177 3.77 -0.92 -31.16
CA ARG A 177 3.55 -0.32 -32.50
C ARG A 177 3.49 -1.36 -33.62
N LEU A 178 4.35 -2.38 -33.55
CA LEU A 178 4.34 -3.54 -34.45
C LEU A 178 3.07 -4.37 -34.28
N ARG A 179 2.65 -4.66 -33.04
CA ARG A 179 1.41 -5.42 -32.74
C ARG A 179 0.14 -4.73 -33.23
N ILE A 180 0.08 -3.40 -33.18
CA ILE A 180 -1.04 -2.60 -33.75
C ILE A 180 -1.01 -2.62 -35.30
N GLY A 181 0.07 -3.09 -35.91
CA GLY A 181 0.27 -3.12 -37.35
C GLY A 181 0.51 -1.75 -37.97
N ARG A 182 1.05 -0.78 -37.21
CA ARG A 182 1.25 0.59 -37.67
C ARG A 182 2.60 0.84 -38.35
N THR A 183 3.50 -0.13 -38.42
CA THR A 183 4.90 0.14 -38.80
C THR A 183 5.60 -1.05 -39.48
N TYR A 184 5.02 -1.65 -40.52
CA TYR A 184 5.89 -2.36 -41.48
C TYR A 184 6.44 -1.35 -42.50
N TYR A 185 5.54 -0.69 -43.23
CA TYR A 185 5.87 0.28 -44.29
C TYR A 185 6.65 1.52 -43.80
N LEU A 186 6.37 2.01 -42.59
CA LEU A 186 7.06 3.18 -42.01
C LEU A 186 8.49 2.88 -41.53
N LEU A 187 8.84 1.60 -41.29
CA LEU A 187 10.19 1.21 -40.86
C LEU A 187 11.10 0.84 -42.04
N CYS A 188 10.52 0.38 -43.15
CA CYS A 188 11.26 -0.04 -44.35
C CYS A 188 11.30 1.02 -45.46
N SER A 189 10.62 2.17 -45.30
CA SER A 189 10.44 3.18 -46.36
C SER A 189 9.85 2.63 -47.66
N GLU A 190 9.15 1.49 -47.59
CA GLU A 190 8.49 0.86 -48.73
C GLU A 190 7.04 1.33 -48.81
N PRO A 191 6.48 1.54 -50.03
CA PRO A 191 5.09 1.95 -50.18
C PRO A 191 4.13 0.89 -49.64
N PRO A 192 2.99 1.29 -49.04
CA PRO A 192 1.99 0.35 -48.51
C PRO A 192 1.51 -0.62 -49.59
N ALA A 193 1.72 -1.93 -49.37
CA ALA A 193 1.26 -2.95 -50.29
C ALA A 193 -0.28 -2.98 -50.30
N VAL A 194 -0.84 -3.08 -51.50
CA VAL A 194 -2.29 -3.09 -51.74
C VAL A 194 -2.71 -4.53 -52.00
N TRP A 195 -3.75 -5.01 -51.31
CA TRP A 195 -4.26 -6.35 -51.54
C TRP A 195 -5.04 -6.40 -52.87
N LEU A 196 -4.60 -7.24 -53.80
CA LEU A 196 -5.07 -7.24 -55.20
C LEU A 196 -6.57 -7.53 -55.38
N GLN A 197 -7.21 -8.21 -54.43
CA GLN A 197 -8.63 -8.57 -54.53
C GLN A 197 -9.61 -7.52 -53.98
N CYS A 198 -9.17 -6.58 -53.14
CA CYS A 198 -10.06 -5.56 -52.55
C CYS A 198 -9.52 -4.13 -52.62
N GLN A 199 -8.35 -3.92 -53.25
CA GLN A 199 -7.68 -2.64 -53.41
C GLN A 199 -7.45 -1.85 -52.10
N SER A 200 -7.49 -2.55 -50.95
CA SER A 200 -7.25 -1.92 -49.66
C SER A 200 -5.80 -2.14 -49.21
N ILE A 201 -5.27 -1.17 -48.44
CA ILE A 201 -3.93 -1.26 -47.86
C ILE A 201 -3.86 -2.46 -46.91
N LEU A 202 -2.87 -3.34 -47.14
CA LEU A 202 -2.60 -4.52 -46.32
C LEU A 202 -2.40 -4.12 -44.85
N LYS A 203 -3.36 -4.51 -44.00
CA LYS A 203 -3.28 -4.43 -42.54
C LYS A 203 -3.05 -5.82 -41.98
N VAL A 204 -2.34 -5.94 -40.86
CA VAL A 204 -2.00 -7.20 -40.15
C VAL A 204 -3.19 -8.16 -39.94
N LYS A 205 -4.44 -7.68 -39.95
CA LYS A 205 -5.64 -8.54 -39.91
C LYS A 205 -5.89 -9.40 -41.17
N HIS A 206 -5.15 -9.19 -42.25
CA HIS A 206 -5.26 -9.96 -43.51
C HIS A 206 -4.26 -11.13 -43.59
N VAL A 207 -3.48 -11.36 -42.52
CA VAL A 207 -2.56 -12.49 -42.39
C VAL A 207 -3.12 -13.47 -41.37
#